data_AF-A0A0D6P3C9-F1
#
_entry.id   AF-A0A0D6P3C9-F1
#
_cell.length_a   1.000
_cell.length_b   1.000
_cell.length_c   1.000
_cell.angle_alpha   90.00
_cell.angle_beta   90.00
_cell.angle_gamma   90.00
#
_symmetry.space_group_name_H-M   'P 1'
#
loop_
_entity.id
_entity.type
_entity.pdbx_description
1 polymer ?
#
loop_
_entity_poly.entity_id
_entity_poly.type
_entity_poly.pdbx_seq_one_letter_code
_entity_poly.pdbx_strand_id
1 'polypeptide(L)'
;MDENRIEGTVRNLAGRTEEAVGAATGDHDTEARGAARRIAGQAQQTVGHAADEARDYVKDQPLTALLIAGGVGFLLGALIVRH
;
A
#
# COMPACT_ATOMS: atom_id res chain seq x y z
N MET A 1 -21.36 -38.19 7.40
CA MET A 1 -19.98 -37.92 6.93
C MET A 1 -19.61 -36.57 7.48
N ASP A 2 -18.53 -36.53 8.26
CA ASP A 2 -18.41 -35.73 9.48
C ASP A 2 -17.94 -34.28 9.25
N GLU A 3 -18.84 -33.31 9.45
CA GLU A 3 -18.51 -31.87 9.60
C GLU A 3 -17.44 -31.64 10.69
N ASN A 4 -17.44 -32.50 11.71
CA ASN A 4 -16.50 -32.45 12.83
C ASN A 4 -15.02 -32.67 12.41
N ARG A 5 -14.75 -33.34 11.28
CA ARG A 5 -13.37 -33.58 10.83
C ARG A 5 -12.78 -32.40 10.06
N ILE A 6 -13.64 -31.67 9.36
CA ILE A 6 -13.27 -30.49 8.58
C ILE A 6 -12.94 -29.34 9.54
N GLU A 7 -13.79 -29.11 10.54
CA GLU A 7 -13.57 -28.04 11.51
C GLU A 7 -12.27 -28.24 12.32
N GLY A 8 -11.96 -29.48 12.70
CA GLY A 8 -10.70 -29.80 13.40
C GLY A 8 -9.43 -29.54 12.57
N THR A 9 -9.49 -29.73 11.25
CA THR A 9 -8.36 -29.49 10.35
C THR A 9 -8.11 -28.00 10.17
N VAL A 10 -9.18 -27.21 10.00
CA VAL A 10 -9.11 -25.75 9.90
C VAL A 10 -8.57 -25.13 11.19
N ARG A 11 -9.05 -25.59 12.36
CA ARG A 11 -8.58 -25.11 13.67
C ARG A 11 -7.08 -25.38 13.88
N ASN A 12 -6.59 -26.55 13.48
CA ASN A 12 -5.18 -26.91 13.62
C ASN A 12 -4.27 -26.08 12.72
N LEU A 13 -4.74 -25.76 11.50
CA LEU A 13 -4.02 -24.92 10.54
C LEU A 13 -3.94 -23.46 10.98
N ALA A 14 -5.05 -22.92 11.52
CA ALA A 14 -5.09 -21.58 12.08
C ALA A 14 -4.09 -21.44 13.24
N GLY A 15 -4.11 -22.39 14.19
CA GLY A 15 -3.22 -22.34 15.36
C GLY A 15 -1.72 -22.40 15.02
N ARG A 16 -1.33 -23.22 14.03
CA ARG A 16 0.09 -23.27 13.58
C ARG A 16 0.55 -21.97 12.93
N THR A 17 -0.37 -21.28 12.26
CA THR A 17 -0.08 -20.00 11.62
C THR A 17 0.09 -18.91 12.68
N GLU A 18 -0.79 -18.87 13.68
CA GLU A 18 -0.69 -17.95 14.82
C GLU A 18 0.59 -18.18 15.64
N GLU A 19 0.99 -19.45 15.84
CA GLU A 19 2.23 -19.79 16.55
C GLU A 19 3.48 -19.38 15.77
N ALA A 20 3.53 -19.63 14.45
CA ALA A 20 4.65 -19.22 13.62
C ALA A 20 4.77 -17.69 13.50
N VAL A 21 3.63 -17.00 13.35
CA VAL A 21 3.58 -15.53 13.32
C VAL A 21 3.94 -14.96 14.69
N GLY A 22 3.44 -15.54 15.78
CA GLY A 22 3.74 -15.11 17.15
C GLY A 22 5.22 -15.30 17.51
N ALA A 23 5.81 -16.44 17.17
CA ALA A 23 7.24 -16.72 17.39
C ALA A 23 8.15 -15.82 16.55
N ALA A 24 7.77 -15.56 15.29
CA ALA A 24 8.50 -14.64 14.42
C ALA A 24 8.32 -13.17 14.86
N THR A 25 7.19 -12.80 15.46
CA THR A 25 6.92 -11.41 15.87
C THR A 25 7.49 -11.10 17.25
N GLY A 26 7.56 -12.07 18.17
CA GLY A 26 7.93 -11.86 19.58
C GLY A 26 9.26 -11.12 19.81
N ASP A 27 10.33 -11.48 19.09
CA ASP A 27 11.65 -10.83 19.19
C ASP A 27 11.93 -9.84 18.05
N HIS A 28 11.31 -10.04 16.89
CA HIS A 28 11.53 -9.15 15.74
C HIS A 28 10.71 -7.88 15.81
N ASP A 29 9.69 -7.77 16.67
CA ASP A 29 8.78 -6.64 16.66
C ASP A 29 9.49 -5.28 16.94
N THR A 30 10.52 -5.24 17.78
CA THR A 30 11.31 -4.00 18.00
C THR A 30 12.19 -3.67 16.79
N GLU A 31 12.82 -4.68 16.17
CA GLU A 31 13.64 -4.51 14.96
C GLU A 31 12.78 -4.16 13.74
N ALA A 32 11.63 -4.80 13.59
CA ALA A 32 10.62 -4.59 12.57
C ALA A 32 10.02 -3.20 12.68
N ARG A 33 9.70 -2.72 13.90
CA ARG A 33 9.29 -1.31 14.11
C ARG A 33 10.41 -0.34 13.70
N GLY A 34 11.68 -0.66 13.95
CA GLY A 34 12.82 0.15 13.52
C GLY A 34 13.02 0.17 12.00
N ALA A 35 12.94 -1.01 11.35
CA ALA A 35 13.00 -1.15 9.90
C ALA A 35 11.81 -0.47 9.23
N ALA A 36 10.60 -0.66 9.74
CA ALA A 36 9.38 0.00 9.26
C ALA A 36 9.49 1.53 9.38
N ARG A 37 10.01 2.08 10.48
CA ARG A 37 10.26 3.53 10.59
C ARG A 37 11.28 4.03 9.57
N ARG A 38 12.35 3.28 9.31
CA ARG A 38 13.34 3.64 8.28
C ARG A 38 12.73 3.61 6.88
N ILE A 39 11.98 2.57 6.54
CA ILE A 39 11.28 2.43 5.26
C ILE A 39 10.24 3.53 5.11
N ALA A 40 9.44 3.78 6.14
CA ALA A 40 8.44 4.85 6.14
C ALA A 40 9.10 6.22 6.01
N GLY A 41 10.24 6.46 6.67
CA GLY A 41 11.01 7.70 6.53
C GLY A 41 11.57 7.88 5.12
N GLN A 42 12.14 6.82 4.53
CA GLN A 42 12.64 6.80 3.16
C GLN A 42 11.52 6.98 2.13
N ALA A 43 10.36 6.37 2.36
CA ALA A 43 9.20 6.58 1.53
C ALA A 43 8.70 8.03 1.64
N GLN A 44 8.63 8.59 2.85
CA GLN A 44 8.18 9.96 3.09
C GLN A 44 9.10 11.00 2.44
N GLN A 45 10.43 10.86 2.54
CA GLN A 45 11.36 11.78 1.88
C GLN A 45 11.26 11.70 0.35
N THR A 46 11.12 10.50 -0.21
CA THR A 46 11.03 10.32 -1.67
C THR A 46 9.71 10.83 -2.20
N VAL A 47 8.60 10.51 -1.52
CA VAL A 47 7.26 11.01 -1.87
C VAL A 47 7.19 12.52 -1.68
N GLY A 48 7.78 13.06 -0.61
CA GLY A 48 7.85 14.50 -0.36
C GLY A 48 8.58 15.24 -1.48
N HIS A 49 9.77 14.77 -1.87
CA HIS A 49 10.53 15.39 -2.95
C HIS A 49 9.79 15.35 -4.29
N ALA A 50 9.20 14.21 -4.64
CA ALA A 50 8.43 14.07 -5.87
C ALA A 50 7.15 14.94 -5.87
N ALA A 51 6.48 15.05 -4.71
CA ALA A 51 5.30 15.89 -4.57
C ALA A 51 5.64 17.38 -4.64
N ASP A 52 6.76 17.79 -4.04
CA ASP A 52 7.24 19.17 -4.10
C ASP A 52 7.63 19.55 -5.53
N GLU A 53 8.36 18.69 -6.26
CA GLU A 53 8.71 18.92 -7.66
C GLU A 53 7.47 19.00 -8.56
N ALA A 54 6.51 18.09 -8.40
CA ALA A 54 5.24 18.14 -9.11
C ALA A 54 4.48 19.43 -8.78
N ARG A 55 4.48 19.86 -7.52
CA ARG A 55 3.81 21.09 -7.08
C ARG A 55 4.46 22.33 -7.67
N ASP A 56 5.78 22.40 -7.72
CA ASP A 56 6.49 23.53 -8.30
C ASP A 56 6.28 23.58 -9.82
N TYR A 57 6.30 22.44 -10.52
CA TYR A 57 5.92 22.35 -11.92
C TYR A 57 4.50 22.89 -12.19
N VAL A 58 3.54 22.55 -11.33
CA VAL A 58 2.15 23.06 -11.42
C VAL A 58 2.08 24.57 -11.21
N LYS A 59 2.90 25.15 -10.32
CA LYS A 59 2.94 26.60 -10.09
C LYS A 59 3.61 27.35 -11.24
N ASP A 60 4.71 26.84 -11.76
CA ASP A 60 5.50 27.51 -12.80
C ASP A 60 4.82 27.43 -14.16
N GLN A 61 4.10 26.33 -14.43
CA GLN A 61 3.42 26.09 -15.70
C GLN A 61 1.95 25.65 -15.49
N PRO A 62 1.09 26.56 -14.99
CA PRO A 62 -0.29 26.21 -14.63
C PRO A 62 -1.11 25.73 -15.84
N LEU A 63 -0.86 26.29 -17.03
CA LEU A 63 -1.56 25.88 -18.25
C LEU A 63 -1.15 24.48 -18.69
N THR A 64 0.15 24.15 -18.67
CA THR A 64 0.64 22.81 -19.04
C THR A 64 0.16 21.75 -18.06
N ALA A 65 0.20 22.05 -16.75
CA ALA A 65 -0.35 21.18 -15.72
C ALA A 65 -1.86 20.92 -15.91
N LEU A 66 -2.64 21.95 -16.23
CA LEU A 66 -4.07 21.80 -16.54
C LEU A 66 -4.32 20.94 -17.79
N LEU A 67 -3.51 21.07 -18.84
CA LEU A 67 -3.62 20.25 -20.04
C LEU A 67 -3.35 18.77 -19.74
N ILE A 68 -2.32 18.47 -18.94
CA ILE A 68 -1.99 17.11 -18.54
C ILE A 68 -3.12 16.54 -17.66
N ALA A 69 -3.52 17.27 -16.61
CA ALA A 69 -4.60 16.86 -15.71
C ALA A 69 -5.92 16.66 -16.46
N GLY A 70 -6.25 17.58 -17.37
CA GLY A 70 -7.42 17.49 -18.23
C GLY A 70 -7.36 16.30 -19.19
N GLY A 71 -6.22 16.03 -19.81
CA GLY A 71 -6.01 14.88 -20.69
C GLY A 71 -6.17 13.54 -19.97
N VAL A 72 -5.56 13.40 -18.79
CA VAL A 72 -5.71 12.20 -17.94
C VAL A 72 -7.17 12.03 -17.50
N GLY A 73 -7.79 13.10 -17.00
CA GLY A 73 -9.20 13.07 -16.59
C GLY A 73 -10.14 12.73 -17.73
N PHE A 74 -9.89 13.25 -18.93
CA PHE A 74 -10.67 12.94 -20.12
C PHE A 74 -10.52 11.48 -20.56
N LEU A 75 -9.30 10.93 -20.56
CA LEU A 75 -9.07 9.52 -20.92
C LEU A 75 -9.73 8.56 -19.93
N LEU A 76 -9.62 8.84 -18.63
CA LEU A 76 -10.27 8.06 -17.57
C LEU A 76 -11.80 8.19 -17.65
N GLY A 77 -12.31 9.39 -17.83
CA GLY A 77 -13.74 9.64 -18.03
C GLY A 77 -14.28 8.94 -19.26
N ALA A 78 -13.55 8.99 -20.37
CA ALA A 78 -13.90 8.31 -21.62
C ALA A 78 -13.91 6.79 -21.45
N LEU A 79 -13.04 6.21 -20.61
CA LEU A 79 -13.05 4.76 -20.31
C LEU A 79 -14.29 4.36 -19.50
N ILE A 80 -14.71 5.19 -18.53
CA ILE A 80 -15.90 4.95 -17.70
C ILE A 80 -17.18 5.12 -18.52
N VAL A 81 -17.22 6.12 -19.41
CA VAL A 81 -18.36 6.38 -20.31
C VAL A 81 -18.51 5.31 -21.40
N ARG A 82 -17.47 4.50 -21.64
CA ARG A 82 -17.47 3.44 -22.67
C ARG A 82 -17.96 2.08 -22.16
N HIS A 83 -18.50 2.02 -20.95
CA HIS A 83 -19.19 0.86 -20.35
C HIS A 83 -20.62 1.23 -19.95
#